data_AF-A0A819N5L6-F1
#
_entry.id   AF-A0A819N5L6-F1
#
_cell.length_a   1.000
_cell.length_b   1.000
_cell.length_c   1.000
_cell.angle_alpha   90.00
_cell.angle_beta   90.00
_cell.angle_gamma   90.00
#
_symmetry.space_group_name_H-M   'P 1'
#
loop_
_entity.id
_entity.type
_entity.pdbx_description
1 polymer ?
#
loop_
_entity_poly.entity_id
_entity_poly.type
_entity_poly.pdbx_seq_one_letter_code
_entity_poly.pdbx_strand_id
1 'polypeptide(L)' 'YYDFTLYVIEEDLHSKETITHAMRSRYYAISSEKLIKLMYEAGFENVTRLNEGFYQPVFIGTRPLI' A
#
# COMPACT_ATOMS: atom_id res chain seq x y z
N TYR A 1 -3.09 -6.74 12.49
CA TYR A 1 -3.30 -5.40 11.92
C TYR A 1 -3.14 -4.39 13.03
N TYR A 2 -2.91 -3.13 12.70
CA TYR A 2 -3.01 -2.04 13.67
C TYR A 2 -3.68 -0.84 13.01
N ASP A 3 -4.50 -0.15 13.80
CA ASP A 3 -5.14 1.09 13.38
C ASP A 3 -4.14 2.23 13.59
N PHE A 4 -4.05 3.13 12.62
CA PHE A 4 -3.16 4.29 12.70
C PHE A 4 -3.86 5.53 12.14
N THR A 5 -3.39 6.69 12.61
CA THR A 5 -3.75 7.98 12.02
C THR A 5 -2.48 8.62 11.49
N LEU A 6 -2.45 8.90 10.19
CA LEU A 6 -1.42 9.73 9.58
C LEU A 6 -1.89 11.18 9.66
N TYR A 7 -1.12 12.00 10.36
CA TYR A 7 -1.31 13.44 10.39
C TYR A 7 -0.41 14.08 9.34
N VAL A 8 -1.00 14.87 8.45
CA VAL A 8 -0.28 15.69 7.48
C VAL A 8 -0.65 17.14 7.78
N ILE A 9 0.37 17.98 7.93
CA ILE A 9 0.19 19.42 8.10
C ILE A 9 0.58 20.07 6.78
N GLU A 10 -0.37 20.75 6.18
CA GLU A 10 -0.20 21.52 4.95
C GLU A 10 -0.14 23.00 5.31
N GLU A 11 0.89 23.71 4.84
CA GLU A 11 1.01 25.17 4.95
C GLU A 11 0.95 25.78 3.54
N ASP A 12 0.02 26.72 3.33
CA ASP A 12 0.10 27.64 2.21
C ASP A 12 1.15 28.71 2.54
N LEU A 13 2.28 28.66 1.84
CA LEU A 13 3.40 29.56 2.11
C LEU A 13 3.12 31.03 1.76
N HIS A 14 2.10 31.33 0.96
CA HIS A 14 1.70 32.68 0.60
C HIS A 14 0.73 33.27 1.62
N SER A 15 -0.38 32.58 1.90
CA SER A 15 -1.42 33.07 2.83
C SER A 15 -1.08 32.80 4.30
N LYS A 16 -0.14 31.89 4.58
CA LYS A 16 0.22 31.38 5.91
C LYS A 16 -0.90 30.61 6.60
N GLU A 17 -1.91 30.20 5.84
CA GLU A 17 -2.92 29.27 6.33
C GLU A 17 -2.30 27.88 6.52
N THR A 18 -2.64 27.23 7.64
CA THR A 18 -2.20 25.89 7.97
C THR A 18 -3.40 24.98 8.18
N ILE A 19 -3.44 23.88 7.44
CA ILE A 19 -4.49 22.87 7.53
C ILE A 19 -3.90 21.57 8.05
N THR A 20 -4.54 20.99 9.07
CA THR A 20 -4.19 19.66 9.57
C THR A 20 -5.15 18.61 9.00
N HIS A 21 -4.59 17.66 8.27
CA HIS A 21 -5.28 16.49 7.74
C HIS A 21 -5.06 15.30 8.66
N ALA A 22 -6.14 14.63 9.06
CA ALA A 22 -6.09 13.40 9.87
C ALA A 22 -6.63 12.21 9.07
N MET A 23 -5.72 11.44 8.47
CA MET A 23 -6.04 10.30 7.62
C MET A 23 -6.03 9.03 8.46
N ARG A 24 -7.21 8.45 8.73
CA ARG A 24 -7.36 7.24 9.55
C ARG A 24 -7.36 6.01 8.67
N SER A 25 -6.53 5.04 9.00
CA SER A 25 -6.42 3.81 8.22
C SER A 25 -6.02 2.63 9.11
N ARG A 26 -6.01 1.44 8.51
CA ARG A 26 -5.60 0.19 9.12
C ARG A 26 -4.44 -0.38 8.31
N TYR A 27 -3.32 -0.64 8.98
CA TYR A 27 -2.20 -1.31 8.36
C TYR A 27 -2.25 -2.80 8.62
N TYR A 28 -2.16 -3.58 7.54
CA TYR A 28 -2.07 -5.03 7.58
C TYR A 28 -0.62 -5.44 7.38
N ALA A 29 0.11 -5.58 8.49
CA ALA A 29 1.43 -6.19 8.51
C ALA A 29 1.30 -7.67 8.14
N ILE A 30 1.46 -8.01 6.87
CA ILE A 30 1.48 -9.39 6.37
C ILE A 30 2.81 -9.66 5.69
N SER A 31 3.27 -10.92 5.76
CA SER A 31 4.49 -11.33 5.08
C SER A 31 4.30 -11.35 3.55
N SER A 32 5.41 -11.35 2.81
CA SER A 32 5.38 -11.45 1.34
C SER A 32 4.68 -12.73 0.88
N GLU A 33 4.93 -13.84 1.59
CA GLU A 33 4.35 -15.15 1.31
C GLU A 33 2.83 -15.13 1.53
N LYS A 34 2.36 -14.45 2.60
CA LYS A 34 0.93 -14.31 2.85
C LYS A 34 0.25 -13.44 1.80
N LEU A 35 0.89 -12.35 1.37
CA LEU A 35 0.38 -11.51 0.29
C LEU A 35 0.25 -12.30 -1.02
N ILE A 36 1.29 -13.04 -1.41
CA ILE A 36 1.26 -13.91 -2.61
C ILE A 36 0.11 -14.92 -2.53
N LYS A 37 -0.07 -15.58 -1.37
CA LYS A 37 -1.19 -16.51 -1.17
C LYS A 37 -2.55 -15.84 -1.36
N LEU A 38 -2.73 -14.64 -0.81
CA LEU A 38 -3.97 -13.87 -0.97
C LEU A 38 -4.20 -13.45 -2.43
N MET A 39 -3.15 -13.15 -3.19
CA MET A 39 -3.26 -12.86 -4.62
C MET A 39 -3.79 -14.07 -5.40
N TYR A 40 -3.29 -15.28 -5.12
CA TYR A 40 -3.84 -16.51 -5.70
C TYR A 40 -5.31 -16.74 -5.31
N GLU A 41 -5.64 -16.56 -4.03
CA GLU A 41 -7.04 -16.68 -3.55
C GLU A 41 -7.98 -15.67 -4.23
N ALA A 42 -7.47 -14.50 -4.63
CA ALA A 42 -8.21 -13.47 -5.35
C ALA A 42 -8.28 -13.69 -6.87
N GLY A 43 -7.79 -14.83 -7.38
CA GLY A 43 -7.85 -15.18 -8.81
C GLY A 43 -6.76 -14.55 -9.67
N PHE A 44 -5.67 -14.06 -9.06
CA PHE A 44 -4.45 -13.75 -9.81
C PHE A 44 -3.63 -15.01 -10.04
N GLU A 45 -2.98 -15.07 -11.20
CA GLU A 45 -2.06 -16.10 -11.63
C GLU A 45 -0.70 -15.49 -11.96
N ASN A 46 0.32 -16.33 -12.18
CA ASN A 46 1.69 -15.92 -12.49
C ASN A 46 2.23 -14.86 -11.50
N VAL A 47 1.98 -15.04 -10.21
CA VAL A 47 2.37 -14.06 -9.19
C VAL A 47 3.88 -14.07 -8.99
N THR A 48 4.54 -12.94 -9.21
CA THR A 48 5.99 -12.76 -9.05
C THR A 48 6.28 -11.60 -8.11
N ARG A 49 7.38 -11.72 -7.36
CA ARG A 49 7.96 -10.61 -6.61
C ARG A 49 9.14 -10.07 -7.40
N LEU A 50 9.10 -8.80 -7.74
CA LEU A 50 10.25 -8.09 -8.27
C LEU A 50 11.17 -7.72 -7.10
N ASN A 51 12.40 -8.24 -7.14
CA ASN A 51 13.42 -7.94 -6.14
C ASN A 51 14.25 -6.70 -6.51
N GLU A 52 14.05 -6.15 -7.71
CA GLU A 52 14.70 -4.93 -8.19
C GLU A 52 13.79 -3.72 -7.95
N GLY A 53 14.18 -2.83 -7.03
CA GLY A 53 13.40 -1.65 -6.66
C GLY A 53 13.88 -1.04 -5.36
N PHE A 54 14.01 0.29 -5.30
CA PHE A 54 14.87 0.92 -4.31
C PHE A 54 14.36 0.93 -2.86
N TYR A 55 13.08 0.66 -2.55
CA TYR A 55 12.60 0.75 -1.16
C TYR A 55 11.45 -0.17 -0.76
N GLN A 56 10.72 -0.79 -1.69
CA GLN A 56 9.61 -1.70 -1.37
C GLN A 56 9.50 -2.85 -2.38
N PRO A 57 9.13 -4.07 -1.93
CA PRO A 57 8.89 -5.18 -2.84
C PRO A 57 7.66 -4.91 -3.70
N VAL A 58 7.81 -5.05 -5.02
CA VAL A 58 6.69 -4.97 -5.97
C VAL A 58 6.21 -6.39 -6.28
N PHE A 59 4.90 -6.61 -6.19
CA PHE A 59 4.27 -7.88 -6.54
C PHE A 59 3.41 -7.69 -7.78
N ILE A 60 3.57 -8.57 -8.76
CA ILE A 60 2.83 -8.55 -10.02
C ILE A 60 2.09 -9.87 -10.15
N GLY A 61 0.85 -9.84 -10.58
CA GLY A 61 0.08 -11.02 -10.97
C GLY A 61 -0.86 -10.68 -12.12
N THR A 62 -1.16 -11.66 -12.96
CA THR A 62 -2.08 -11.52 -14.09
C THR A 62 -3.44 -12.08 -13.73
N ARG A 63 -4.52 -11.43 -14.12
CA ARG A 63 -5.86 -12.05 -14.08
C ARG A 63 -6.17 -12.61 -15.47
N PRO A 64 -6.51 -13.91 -15.61
CA PRO A 64 -6.95 -14.44 -16.89
C PRO A 64 -8.16 -13.65 -17.40
N LEU A 65 -8.10 -13.24 -18.67
CA LEU A 65 -9.29 -12.82 -19.38
C LEU A 65 -10.01 -14.12 -19.75
N ILE A 66 -11.17 -14.34 -19.14
CA ILE A 66 -12.08 -15.45 -19.50
C ILE A 66 -12.26 -15.50 -21.01
#